data_AF-A0A6S6TXJ1-F1
#
_entry.id   AF-A0A6S6TXJ1-F1
#
_cell.length_a   1.000
_cell.length_b   1.000
_cell.length_c   1.000
_cell.angle_alpha   90.00
_cell.angle_beta   90.00
_cell.angle_gamma   90.00
#
_symmetry.space_group_name_H-M   'P 1'
#
loop_
_entity.id
_entity.type
_entity.pdbx_description
1 polymer ?
#
loop_
_entity_poly.entity_id
_entity_poly.type
_entity_poly.pdbx_seq_one_letter_code
_entity_poly.pdbx_strand_id
1 'polypeptide(L)'
;NGQYESIENRKTCCGVRKIEPLKRALKDLDIWFTGLRASQSVTRTKMRLVDWDEGFQIIKVNALIAWSEEDVWNYIKEHNIPYNKLHDMGFPSIGCAPCTRAVEEGEDIRAGRWWWENPEHKECGLHNK
;
A
#
# COMPACT_ATOMS: atom_id res chain seq x y z
N ASN A 1 7.00 13.63 -16.50
CA ASN A 1 6.77 13.06 -15.15
C ASN A 1 6.17 14.13 -14.24
N GLY A 2 4.92 14.52 -14.50
CA GLY A 2 4.27 15.63 -13.80
C GLY A 2 3.86 15.33 -12.35
N GLN A 3 4.03 14.09 -11.88
CA GLN A 3 3.68 13.68 -10.51
C GLN A 3 4.48 14.40 -9.41
N TYR A 4 5.61 15.02 -9.73
CA TYR A 4 6.39 15.82 -8.79
C TYR A 4 5.95 17.29 -8.74
N GLU A 5 5.18 17.74 -9.73
CA GLU A 5 4.78 19.15 -9.86
C GLU A 5 3.61 19.51 -8.93
N SER A 6 2.71 18.55 -8.64
CA SER A 6 1.59 18.76 -7.72
C SER A 6 1.01 17.44 -7.18
N ILE A 7 0.36 17.54 -6.02
CA ILE A 7 -0.43 16.45 -5.42
C ILE A 7 -1.52 15.98 -6.39
N GLU A 8 -2.15 16.91 -7.12
CA GLU A 8 -3.18 16.60 -8.09
C GLU A 8 -2.64 15.77 -9.26
N ASN A 9 -1.49 16.15 -9.82
CA ASN A 9 -0.85 15.40 -10.89
C ASN A 9 -0.47 13.98 -10.44
N ARG A 10 0.03 13.85 -9.21
CA ARG A 10 0.32 12.54 -8.59
C ARG A 10 -0.94 11.70 -8.40
N LYS A 11 -2.05 12.30 -7.92
CA LYS A 11 -3.35 11.63 -7.77
C LYS A 11 -3.91 11.21 -9.13
N THR A 12 -3.83 12.05 -10.15
CA THR A 12 -4.24 11.74 -11.54
C THR A 12 -3.42 10.58 -12.11
N CYS A 13 -2.09 10.59 -11.92
CA CYS A 13 -1.22 9.49 -12.31
C CYS A 13 -1.63 8.17 -11.65
N CYS A 14 -1.87 8.18 -10.33
CA CYS A 14 -2.40 7.02 -9.61
C CYS A 14 -3.80 6.62 -10.11
N GLY A 15 -4.67 7.59 -10.39
CA GLY A 15 -6.02 7.39 -10.90
C GLY A 15 -6.01 6.58 -12.18
N VAL A 16 -5.27 7.06 -13.18
CA VAL A 16 -5.18 6.42 -14.51
C VAL A 16 -4.40 5.10 -14.46
N ARG A 17 -3.27 5.04 -13.76
CA ARG A 17 -2.36 3.88 -13.85
C ARG A 17 -2.64 2.77 -12.85
N LYS A 18 -3.47 3.03 -11.83
CA LYS A 18 -3.65 2.10 -10.71
C LYS A 18 -5.11 1.97 -10.30
N ILE A 19 -5.84 3.07 -10.09
CA ILE A 19 -7.22 3.00 -9.59
C ILE A 19 -8.19 2.52 -10.67
N GLU A 20 -8.20 3.16 -11.85
CA GLU A 20 -9.06 2.76 -12.98
C GLU A 20 -8.84 1.29 -13.38
N PRO A 21 -7.61 0.81 -13.66
CA PRO A 21 -7.43 -0.56 -14.11
C PRO A 21 -7.80 -1.57 -13.02
N LEU A 22 -7.58 -1.24 -11.75
CA LEU A 22 -8.01 -2.08 -10.64
C LEU A 22 -9.54 -2.15 -10.56
N LYS A 23 -10.24 -1.02 -10.70
CA LYS A 23 -11.71 -1.00 -10.74
C LYS A 23 -12.26 -1.89 -11.85
N ARG A 24 -11.65 -1.84 -13.02
CA ARG A 24 -12.03 -2.69 -14.16
C ARG A 24 -11.74 -4.17 -13.90
N ALA A 25 -10.63 -4.50 -13.25
CA ALA A 25 -10.28 -5.87 -12.92
C ALA A 25 -11.18 -6.50 -11.84
N LEU A 26 -11.72 -5.70 -10.92
CA LEU A 26 -12.53 -6.17 -9.79
C LEU A 26 -14.04 -6.24 -10.09
N LYS A 27 -14.49 -5.63 -11.19
CA LYS A 27 -15.91 -5.38 -11.48
C LYS A 27 -16.82 -6.60 -11.31
N ASP A 28 -16.34 -7.78 -11.71
CA ASP A 28 -17.13 -9.01 -11.75
C ASP A 28 -16.68 -10.03 -10.68
N LEU A 29 -15.97 -9.57 -9.65
CA LEU A 29 -15.50 -10.40 -8.53
C LEU A 29 -16.31 -10.10 -7.26
N ASP A 30 -16.52 -11.12 -6.44
CA ASP A 30 -17.27 -10.99 -5.17
C ASP A 30 -16.37 -10.56 -4.01
N ILE A 31 -15.11 -11.02 -4.01
CA ILE A 31 -14.17 -10.86 -2.91
C ILE A 31 -12.78 -10.51 -3.45
N TRP A 32 -12.11 -9.55 -2.79
CA TRP A 32 -10.69 -9.25 -2.99
C TRP A 32 -9.92 -9.27 -1.67
N PHE A 33 -8.76 -9.92 -1.68
CA PHE A 33 -7.85 -9.97 -0.54
C PHE A 33 -6.80 -8.89 -0.67
N THR A 34 -6.47 -8.23 0.45
CA THR A 34 -5.38 -7.26 0.50
C THR A 34 -4.40 -7.57 1.62
N GLY A 35 -3.13 -7.25 1.41
CA GLY A 35 -2.05 -7.37 2.40
C GLY A 35 -1.97 -6.18 3.36
N LEU A 36 -3.09 -5.50 3.63
CA LEU A 36 -3.12 -4.37 4.56
C LEU A 36 -2.86 -4.84 5.99
N ARG A 37 -2.00 -4.11 6.69
CA ARG A 37 -1.72 -4.28 8.13
C ARG A 37 -1.96 -2.96 8.87
N ALA A 38 -2.52 -3.05 10.07
CA ALA A 38 -2.80 -1.87 10.91
C ALA A 38 -1.50 -1.17 11.35
N SER A 39 -0.43 -1.93 11.54
CA SER A 39 0.92 -1.45 11.90
C SER A 39 1.57 -0.55 10.85
N GLN A 40 1.07 -0.53 9.61
CA GLN A 40 1.72 0.20 8.51
C GLN A 40 1.33 1.67 8.38
N SER A 41 0.27 2.14 9.06
CA SER A 41 -0.12 3.55 9.02
C SER A 41 -1.17 3.86 10.07
N VAL A 42 -1.09 5.05 10.67
CA VAL A 42 -2.08 5.56 11.64
C VAL A 42 -3.50 5.62 11.08
N THR A 43 -3.65 5.79 9.75
CA THR A 43 -4.96 5.85 9.07
C THR A 43 -5.64 4.49 8.92
N ARG A 44 -4.93 3.39 9.20
CA ARG A 44 -5.41 2.01 8.99
C ARG A 44 -5.93 1.32 10.24
N THR A 45 -5.82 1.96 11.41
CA THR A 45 -6.27 1.44 12.70
C THR A 45 -7.78 1.16 12.76
N LYS A 46 -8.58 1.78 11.88
CA LYS A 46 -10.04 1.58 11.79
C LYS A 46 -10.46 0.50 10.78
N MET A 47 -9.52 -0.14 10.09
CA MET A 47 -9.83 -1.17 9.08
C MET A 47 -10.13 -2.51 9.76
N ARG A 48 -11.14 -3.22 9.25
CA ARG A 48 -11.57 -4.50 9.79
C ARG A 48 -10.99 -5.66 8.98
N LEU A 49 -11.04 -6.86 9.54
CA LEU A 49 -10.67 -8.09 8.82
C LEU A 49 -11.49 -8.24 7.54
N VAL A 50 -12.80 -7.95 7.63
CA VAL A 50 -13.72 -7.92 6.49
C VAL A 50 -14.42 -6.55 6.48
N ASP A 51 -14.39 -5.90 5.32
CA ASP A 51 -15.04 -4.62 5.07
C ASP A 51 -15.75 -4.64 3.71
N TRP A 52 -16.81 -3.85 3.56
CA TRP A 52 -17.33 -3.50 2.25
C TRP A 52 -16.52 -2.33 1.70
N ASP A 53 -15.97 -2.46 0.48
CA ASP A 53 -15.25 -1.38 -0.18
C ASP A 53 -16.18 -0.64 -1.14
N GLU A 54 -16.66 0.54 -0.74
CA GLU A 54 -17.60 1.33 -1.53
C GLU A 54 -16.98 1.83 -2.85
N GLY A 55 -15.66 2.05 -2.90
CA GLY A 55 -14.98 2.51 -4.11
C GLY A 55 -15.02 1.48 -5.24
N PHE A 56 -15.02 0.20 -4.87
CA PHE A 56 -15.01 -0.93 -5.81
C PHE A 56 -16.28 -1.79 -5.79
N GLN A 57 -17.20 -1.55 -4.84
CA GLN A 57 -18.44 -2.30 -4.65
C GLN A 57 -18.20 -3.81 -4.48
N ILE A 58 -17.26 -4.18 -3.60
CA ILE A 58 -16.80 -5.56 -3.40
C ILE A 58 -16.46 -5.84 -1.92
N ILE A 59 -16.55 -7.11 -1.50
CA ILE A 59 -16.14 -7.54 -0.16
C ILE A 59 -14.61 -7.55 -0.07
N LYS A 60 -14.05 -6.72 0.80
CA LYS A 60 -12.63 -6.63 1.12
C LYS A 60 -12.24 -7.48 2.29
N VAL A 61 -11.23 -8.32 2.12
CA VAL A 61 -10.63 -9.11 3.20
C VAL A 61 -9.19 -8.68 3.42
N ASN A 62 -8.90 -8.14 4.60
CA ASN A 62 -7.57 -7.71 5.03
C ASN A 62 -6.95 -8.81 5.91
N ALA A 63 -6.56 -9.94 5.29
CA ALA A 63 -6.19 -11.17 6.01
C ALA A 63 -5.02 -10.98 7.01
N LEU A 64 -4.15 -10.01 6.76
CA LEU A 64 -2.97 -9.72 7.58
C LEU A 64 -3.18 -8.51 8.50
N ILE A 65 -4.42 -8.05 8.72
CA ILE A 65 -4.67 -6.76 9.39
C ILE A 65 -4.01 -6.64 10.77
N ALA A 66 -3.96 -7.75 11.52
CA ALA A 66 -3.39 -7.82 12.87
C ALA A 66 -1.89 -8.15 12.90
N TRP A 67 -1.27 -8.46 11.77
CA TRP A 67 0.14 -8.86 11.73
C TRP A 67 1.06 -7.63 11.90
N SER A 68 2.10 -7.82 12.69
CA SER A 68 3.25 -6.92 12.77
C SER A 68 4.17 -7.09 11.55
N GLU A 69 5.18 -6.23 11.44
CA GLU A 69 6.26 -6.41 10.45
C GLU A 69 7.05 -7.70 10.73
N GLU A 70 7.30 -7.97 12.01
CA GLU A 70 8.02 -9.16 12.47
C GLU A 70 7.28 -10.45 12.09
N ASP A 71 5.96 -10.51 12.30
CA ASP A 71 5.15 -11.68 11.92
C ASP A 71 5.28 -12.01 10.43
N VAL A 72 5.26 -10.98 9.57
CA VAL A 72 5.40 -11.15 8.11
C VAL A 72 6.78 -11.72 7.78
N TRP A 73 7.86 -11.16 8.34
CA TRP A 73 9.21 -11.64 8.04
C TRP A 73 9.49 -13.02 8.61
N ASN A 74 8.98 -13.33 9.80
CA ASN A 74 9.10 -14.65 10.40
C ASN A 74 8.41 -15.69 9.51
N TYR A 75 7.18 -15.42 9.06
CA TYR A 75 6.46 -16.31 8.16
C TYR A 75 7.16 -16.48 6.81
N ILE A 76 7.68 -15.40 6.21
CA ILE A 76 8.46 -15.46 4.97
C ILE A 76 9.68 -16.38 5.13
N LYS A 77 10.43 -16.24 6.22
CA LYS A 77 11.63 -17.03 6.49
C LYS A 77 11.31 -18.50 6.78
N GLU A 78 10.34 -18.76 7.66
CA GLU A 78 9.91 -20.10 8.05
C GLU A 78 9.46 -20.92 6.84
N HIS A 79 8.70 -20.29 5.94
CA HIS A 79 8.13 -20.95 4.77
C HIS A 79 8.95 -20.77 3.48
N ASN A 80 10.14 -20.18 3.56
CA ASN A 80 11.02 -19.91 2.41
C ASN A 80 10.31 -19.20 1.25
N ILE A 81 9.46 -18.22 1.57
CA ILE A 81 8.67 -17.48 0.57
C ILE A 81 9.61 -16.50 -0.17
N PRO A 82 9.63 -16.51 -1.51
CA PRO A 82 10.37 -15.52 -2.26
C PRO A 82 9.84 -14.10 -1.98
N TYR A 83 10.75 -13.18 -1.68
CA TYR A 83 10.44 -11.76 -1.48
C TYR A 83 11.24 -10.88 -2.44
N ASN A 84 10.87 -9.61 -2.53
CA ASN A 84 11.54 -8.66 -3.42
C ASN A 84 12.91 -8.26 -2.86
N LYS A 85 13.99 -8.47 -3.61
CA LYS A 85 15.39 -8.11 -3.21
C LYS A 85 15.57 -6.64 -2.82
N LEU A 86 14.68 -5.75 -3.24
CA LEU A 86 14.70 -4.36 -2.80
C LEU A 86 14.53 -4.22 -1.28
N HIS A 87 13.90 -5.18 -0.60
CA HIS A 87 13.85 -5.19 0.86
C HIS A 87 15.25 -5.26 1.48
N ASP A 88 16.19 -6.00 0.87
CA ASP A 88 17.59 -6.08 1.31
C ASP A 88 18.36 -4.77 1.05
N MET A 89 17.80 -3.90 0.22
CA MET A 89 18.37 -2.61 -0.17
C MET A 89 17.71 -1.43 0.55
N GLY A 90 17.00 -1.69 1.66
CA GLY A 90 16.37 -0.65 2.47
C GLY A 90 15.01 -0.16 1.96
N PHE A 91 14.29 -0.95 1.16
CA PHE A 91 12.93 -0.61 0.69
C PHE A 91 11.83 -1.40 1.44
N PRO A 92 11.45 -1.01 2.67
CA PRO A 92 10.41 -1.72 3.43
C PRO A 92 9.00 -1.55 2.84
N SER A 93 8.72 -0.45 2.13
CA SER A 93 7.46 -0.24 1.40
C SER A 93 7.74 0.03 -0.08
N ILE A 94 7.32 -0.89 -0.95
CA ILE A 94 7.60 -0.82 -2.40
C ILE A 94 6.37 -0.35 -3.17
N GLY A 95 6.57 0.57 -4.11
CA GLY A 95 5.56 1.06 -5.06
C GLY A 95 6.15 1.21 -6.46
N CYS A 96 5.67 2.19 -7.24
CA CYS A 96 6.26 2.48 -8.55
C CYS A 96 7.67 3.06 -8.37
N ALA A 97 8.60 2.70 -9.26
CA ALA A 97 9.98 3.19 -9.25
C ALA A 97 10.14 4.72 -9.04
N PRO A 98 9.41 5.62 -9.75
CA PRO A 98 9.55 7.07 -9.53
C PRO A 98 8.86 7.56 -8.24
N CYS A 99 8.12 6.70 -7.54
CA CYS A 99 7.32 7.04 -6.37
C CYS A 99 7.68 6.14 -5.18
N THR A 100 8.89 5.55 -5.16
CA THR A 100 9.48 4.88 -3.99
C THR A 100 11.00 5.14 -3.89
N ARG A 101 11.50 5.40 -2.68
CA ARG A 101 12.92 5.37 -2.32
C ARG A 101 13.19 4.42 -1.14
N ALA A 102 14.46 4.05 -0.93
CA ALA A 102 14.90 3.42 0.30
C ALA A 102 14.71 4.37 1.50
N VAL A 103 14.52 3.81 2.69
CA VAL A 103 14.44 4.56 3.94
C VAL A 103 15.78 4.50 4.69
N GLU A 104 16.05 5.53 5.48
CA GLU A 104 17.19 5.59 6.40
C GLU A 104 16.84 4.92 7.74
N GLU A 105 17.88 4.62 8.53
CA GLU A 105 17.71 4.05 9.86
C GLU A 105 16.90 5.01 10.76
N GLY A 106 15.86 4.47 11.41
CA GLY A 106 14.95 5.24 12.26
C GLY A 106 13.82 5.98 11.52
N GLU A 107 13.82 6.02 10.18
CA GLU A 107 12.66 6.51 9.43
C GLU A 107 11.47 5.53 9.52
N ASP A 108 10.26 6.08 9.42
CA ASP A 108 9.04 5.28 9.25
C ASP A 108 9.12 4.37 8.01
N ILE A 109 8.59 3.15 8.09
CA ILE A 109 8.65 2.16 7.01
C ILE A 109 7.99 2.61 5.69
N ARG A 110 7.13 3.63 5.73
CA ARG A 110 6.51 4.24 4.54
C ARG A 110 7.09 5.60 4.20
N ALA A 111 8.11 6.08 4.91
CA ALA A 111 8.77 7.37 4.63
C ALA A 111 9.23 7.48 3.17
N GLY A 112 9.67 6.35 2.59
CA GLY A 112 10.09 6.25 1.19
C GLY A 112 8.98 6.36 0.13
N ARG A 113 7.70 6.41 0.52
CA ARG A 113 6.56 6.57 -0.38
C ARG A 113 6.16 8.03 -0.51
N TRP A 114 6.10 8.56 -1.73
CA TRP A 114 5.83 10.00 -1.99
C TRP A 114 6.63 10.90 -1.03
N TRP A 115 7.94 10.64 -0.93
CA TRP A 115 8.85 11.23 0.07
C TRP A 115 8.98 12.75 -0.04
N TRP A 116 8.60 13.31 -1.19
CA TRP A 116 8.55 14.75 -1.42
C TRP A 116 7.25 15.41 -0.92
N GLU A 117 6.23 14.63 -0.51
CA GLU A 117 4.95 15.14 0.01
C GLU A 117 4.91 15.08 1.56
N ASN A 118 4.08 15.94 2.16
CA ASN A 118 3.80 15.92 3.59
C ASN A 118 3.15 14.58 4.00
N PRO A 119 3.59 13.94 5.12
CA PRO A 119 3.02 12.71 5.66
C PRO A 119 1.48 12.62 5.66
N GLU A 120 0.77 13.70 5.93
CA GLU A 120 -0.70 13.74 5.96
C GLU A 120 -1.35 13.43 4.59
N HIS A 121 -0.60 13.53 3.50
CA HIS A 121 -1.06 13.33 2.13
C HIS A 121 -0.54 12.04 1.49
N LYS A 122 0.25 11.24 2.23
CA LYS A 122 0.89 9.99 1.78
C LYS A 122 -0.07 8.79 1.72
N GLU A 123 -1.31 9.03 1.32
CA GLU A 123 -2.24 7.97 0.94
C GLU A 123 -2.60 8.01 -0.53
N CYS A 124 -2.71 6.80 -1.06
CA CYS A 124 -2.69 6.54 -2.49
C CYS A 124 -4.10 6.50 -3.11
N GLY A 125 -5.13 6.65 -2.29
CA GLY A 125 -6.54 6.58 -2.66
C GLY A 125 -7.13 5.17 -2.76
N LEU A 126 -6.31 4.09 -2.76
CA LEU A 126 -6.80 2.71 -2.95
C LEU A 126 -7.69 2.15 -1.84
N HIS A 127 -7.63 2.75 -0.66
CA HIS A 127 -8.26 2.19 0.54
C HIS A 127 -9.04 3.27 1.28
N ASN A 128 -9.40 4.33 0.57
CA ASN A 128 -10.37 5.28 1.06
C ASN A 128 -11.74 4.59 0.98
N LYS A 129 -12.53 4.72 2.04
CA LYS A 129 -13.94 4.36 2.01
C LYS A 129 -14.68 5.29 1.06
#